data_AF-A0AA41UA00-F1
#
_entry.id   AF-A0AA41UA00-F1
#
_cell.length_a   1.000
_cell.length_b   1.000
_cell.length_c   1.000
_cell.angle_alpha   90.00
_cell.angle_beta   90.00
_cell.angle_gamma   90.00
#
_symmetry.space_group_name_H-M   'P 1'
#
loop_
_entity.id
_entity.type
_entity.pdbx_description
1 polymer ?
#
loop_
_entity_poly.entity_id
_entity_poly.type
_entity_poly.pdbx_seq_one_letter_code
_entity_poly.pdbx_strand_id
1 'polypeptide(L)'
;MSETQAPHDGTTDEVEVSRVVDPATVRRAPRYKAFFWTGALVGIVAGVALSLYLVGTREAQGILKPGVYATVLTVFVTTVTTLLAGFAAVVADRWSLRRR
;
A
#
# COMPACT_ATOMS: atom_id res chain seq x y z
N MET A 1 59.66 30.26 -10.40
CA MET A 1 58.53 29.35 -10.13
C MET A 1 57.28 30.19 -10.23
N SER A 2 56.57 30.12 -11.35
CA SER A 2 55.32 30.87 -11.55
C SER A 2 54.16 30.00 -11.08
N GLU A 3 53.51 30.41 -10.00
CA GLU A 3 52.18 29.92 -9.67
C GLU A 3 51.19 30.51 -10.68
N THR A 4 50.68 29.66 -11.57
CA THR A 4 49.46 29.95 -12.32
C THR A 4 48.31 29.87 -11.35
N GLN A 5 47.95 31.00 -10.75
CA GLN A 5 46.73 31.12 -9.95
C GLN A 5 45.56 31.21 -10.93
N ALA A 6 44.85 30.09 -11.10
CA ALA A 6 43.59 30.06 -11.85
C ALA A 6 42.59 31.02 -11.17
N PRO A 7 41.79 31.78 -11.93
CA PRO A 7 40.75 32.60 -11.35
C PRO A 7 39.73 31.66 -10.69
N HIS A 8 39.70 31.69 -9.36
CA HIS A 8 38.61 31.08 -8.61
C HIS A 8 37.40 32.00 -8.79
N ASP A 9 36.65 31.77 -9.86
CA ASP A 9 35.40 32.47 -10.14
C ASP A 9 34.41 32.14 -9.01
N GLY A 10 34.26 33.11 -8.11
CA GLY A 10 33.52 33.02 -6.87
C GLY A 10 32.00 33.10 -7.08
N THR A 11 31.47 32.31 -8.00
CA THR A 11 30.02 32.17 -8.22
C THR A 11 29.64 30.71 -8.23
N THR A 12 29.75 30.06 -7.06
CA THR A 12 28.70 29.12 -6.68
C THR A 12 27.46 29.97 -6.52
N ASP A 13 26.70 30.10 -7.61
CA ASP A 13 25.38 30.72 -7.63
C ASP A 13 24.55 29.99 -6.56
N GLU A 14 24.42 30.62 -5.40
CA GLU A 14 23.65 30.10 -4.27
C GLU A 14 22.18 30.23 -4.69
N VAL A 15 21.73 29.27 -5.49
CA VAL A 15 20.37 29.24 -6.01
C VAL A 15 19.44 29.16 -4.80
N GLU A 16 18.72 30.25 -4.54
CA GLU A 16 17.71 30.29 -3.49
C GLU A 16 16.80 29.07 -3.64
N VAL A 17 16.84 28.18 -2.64
CA VAL A 17 16.14 26.88 -2.65
C VAL A 17 14.62 27.05 -2.89
N SER A 18 14.07 28.23 -2.56
CA SER A 18 12.69 28.64 -2.83
C SER A 18 12.32 28.74 -4.32
N ARG A 19 13.29 28.90 -5.23
CA ARG A 19 13.06 28.92 -6.68
C ARG A 19 13.02 27.54 -7.33
N VAL A 20 13.66 26.55 -6.71
CA VAL A 20 13.79 25.18 -7.26
C VAL A 20 12.77 24.24 -6.63
N VAL A 21 12.38 24.50 -5.38
CA VAL A 21 11.36 23.73 -4.67
C VAL A 21 10.02 24.42 -4.87
N ASP A 22 9.13 23.80 -5.65
CA ASP A 22 7.72 24.20 -5.69
C ASP A 22 7.04 23.80 -4.35
N PRO A 23 6.75 24.75 -3.44
CA PRO A 23 6.13 24.44 -2.16
C PRO A 23 4.67 23.98 -2.31
N ALA A 24 4.05 24.21 -3.46
CA ALA A 24 2.69 23.73 -3.74
C ALA A 24 2.64 22.21 -3.93
N THR A 25 3.78 21.59 -4.24
CA THR A 25 3.90 20.15 -4.47
C THR A 25 4.36 19.43 -3.20
N VAL A 26 3.62 19.60 -2.10
CA VAL A 26 3.70 18.64 -1.00
C VAL A 26 3.12 17.32 -1.50
N ARG A 27 3.98 16.42 -1.97
CA ARG A 27 3.59 15.07 -2.41
C ARG A 27 2.99 14.34 -1.21
N ARG A 28 1.68 14.45 -1.03
CA ARG A 28 0.92 13.63 -0.08
C ARG A 28 1.11 12.19 -0.53
N ALA A 29 1.97 11.45 0.15
CA ALA A 29 2.08 10.01 -0.05
C ALA A 29 0.66 9.43 0.10
N PRO A 30 0.12 8.74 -0.91
CA PRO A 30 -1.16 8.07 -0.78
C PRO A 30 -1.05 7.15 0.43
N ARG A 31 -2.06 7.18 1.30
CA ARG A 31 -2.08 6.36 2.52
C ARG A 31 -2.37 4.90 2.15
N TYR A 32 -1.51 4.27 1.35
CA TYR A 32 -1.59 2.85 0.96
C TYR A 32 -1.80 1.96 2.18
N LYS A 33 -1.13 2.30 3.30
CA LYS A 33 -1.31 1.65 4.60
C LYS A 33 -2.78 1.52 5.01
N ALA A 34 -3.60 2.55 4.85
CA ALA A 34 -5.01 2.51 5.25
C ALA A 34 -5.84 1.54 4.39
N PHE A 35 -5.54 1.45 3.09
CA PHE A 35 -6.22 0.50 2.19
C PHE A 35 -5.85 -0.95 2.49
N PHE A 36 -4.57 -1.24 2.70
CA PHE A 36 -4.14 -2.59 3.08
C PHE A 36 -4.73 -3.01 4.44
N TRP A 37 -4.77 -2.09 5.42
CA TRP A 37 -5.33 -2.38 6.75
C TRP A 37 -6.83 -2.63 6.71
N THR A 38 -7.58 -1.83 5.94
CA THR A 38 -9.02 -2.03 5.77
C THR A 38 -9.31 -3.33 5.02
N GLY A 39 -8.59 -3.61 3.94
CA GLY A 39 -8.70 -4.88 3.22
C GLY A 39 -8.43 -6.09 4.10
N ALA A 40 -7.35 -6.06 4.90
CA ALA A 40 -7.02 -7.13 5.83
C ALA A 40 -8.08 -7.30 6.92
N LEU A 41 -8.55 -6.20 7.52
CA LEU A 41 -9.57 -6.28 8.57
C LEU A 41 -10.89 -6.86 8.05
N VAL A 42 -11.37 -6.36 6.90
CA VAL A 42 -12.58 -6.87 6.24
C VAL A 42 -12.40 -8.34 5.87
N GLY A 43 -11.22 -8.69 5.35
CA GLY A 43 -10.83 -10.04 5.00
C GLY A 43 -10.84 -11.03 6.15
N ILE A 44 -10.31 -10.64 7.30
CA ILE A 44 -10.31 -11.44 8.53
C ILE A 44 -11.74 -11.68 8.97
N VAL A 45 -12.54 -10.61 9.09
CA VAL A 45 -13.94 -10.72 9.54
C VAL A 45 -14.75 -11.61 8.61
N ALA A 46 -14.67 -11.37 7.30
CA ALA A 46 -15.37 -12.17 6.29
C ALA A 46 -14.86 -13.62 6.24
N GLY A 47 -13.54 -13.83 6.34
CA GLY A 47 -12.92 -15.15 6.30
C GLY A 47 -13.29 -16.01 7.51
N VAL A 48 -13.30 -15.42 8.71
CA VAL A 48 -13.75 -16.09 9.93
C VAL A 48 -15.25 -16.41 9.86
N ALA A 49 -16.08 -15.44 9.47
CA ALA A 49 -17.53 -15.65 9.37
C ALA A 49 -17.86 -16.76 8.35
N LEU A 50 -17.24 -16.72 7.17
CA LEU A 50 -17.45 -17.69 6.10
C LEU A 50 -16.94 -19.09 6.50
N SER A 51 -15.77 -19.18 7.10
CA SER A 51 -15.20 -20.47 7.51
C SER A 51 -16.02 -21.14 8.61
N LEU A 52 -16.45 -20.40 9.63
CA LEU A 52 -17.33 -20.91 10.67
C LEU A 52 -18.69 -21.34 10.12
N TYR A 53 -19.25 -20.55 9.20
CA TYR A 53 -20.50 -20.91 8.52
C TYR A 53 -20.37 -22.25 7.78
N LEU A 54 -19.31 -22.43 6.98
CA LEU A 54 -19.08 -23.64 6.19
C LEU A 54 -18.81 -24.87 7.06
N VAL A 55 -17.99 -24.73 8.11
CA VAL A 55 -17.70 -25.81 9.05
C VAL A 55 -18.94 -26.28 9.81
N GLY A 56 -19.92 -25.39 10.02
CA GLY A 56 -21.20 -25.72 10.65
C GLY A 56 -22.18 -26.50 9.77
N THR A 57 -21.91 -26.66 8.47
CA THR A 57 -22.82 -27.36 7.55
C THR A 57 -22.72 -28.88 7.67
N ARG A 58 -23.79 -29.60 7.30
CA ARG A 58 -23.79 -31.08 7.30
C ARG A 58 -22.79 -31.67 6.31
N GLU A 59 -22.47 -30.94 5.24
CA GLU A 59 -21.50 -31.34 4.23
C GLU A 59 -20.07 -31.33 4.76
N ALA A 60 -19.78 -30.52 5.79
CA ALA A 60 -18.47 -30.46 6.45
C ALA A 60 -18.15 -31.67 7.33
N GLN A 61 -19.11 -32.59 7.56
CA GLN A 61 -18.92 -33.82 8.37
C GLN A 61 -17.84 -34.76 7.80
N GLY A 62 -17.52 -34.66 6.50
CA GLY A 62 -16.44 -35.41 5.86
C GLY A 62 -15.03 -34.80 6.00
N ILE A 63 -14.92 -33.60 6.60
CA ILE A 63 -13.63 -32.91 6.71
C ILE A 63 -12.84 -33.46 7.90
N LEU A 64 -11.70 -34.10 7.62
CA LEU A 64 -10.83 -34.70 8.64
C LEU A 64 -10.27 -33.69 9.65
N LYS A 65 -10.04 -32.44 9.24
CA LYS A 65 -9.46 -31.37 10.07
C LYS A 65 -10.18 -30.03 9.84
N PRO A 66 -11.36 -29.83 10.44
CA PRO A 66 -12.16 -28.62 10.21
C PRO A 66 -11.45 -27.34 10.64
N GLY A 67 -10.62 -27.40 11.69
CA GLY A 67 -9.80 -26.26 12.12
C GLY A 67 -8.77 -25.82 11.07
N VAL A 68 -8.13 -26.77 10.37
CA VAL A 68 -7.17 -26.44 9.29
C VAL A 68 -7.90 -25.85 8.08
N TYR A 69 -9.05 -26.40 7.73
CA TYR A 69 -9.88 -25.83 6.68
C TYR A 69 -10.27 -24.38 6.99
N ALA A 70 -10.72 -24.12 8.22
CA ALA A 70 -11.15 -22.79 8.62
C ALA A 70 -10.01 -21.77 8.60
N THR A 71 -8.82 -22.13 9.08
CA THR A 71 -7.66 -21.24 9.08
C THR A 71 -7.17 -20.96 7.66
N VAL A 72 -7.03 -21.99 6.81
CA VAL A 72 -6.60 -21.82 5.42
C VAL A 72 -7.58 -20.95 4.65
N LEU A 73 -8.89 -21.19 4.79
CA LEU A 73 -9.91 -20.38 4.13
C LEU A 73 -9.87 -18.93 4.62
N THR A 74 -9.71 -18.71 5.92
CA THR A 74 -9.60 -17.36 6.50
C THR A 74 -8.39 -16.61 5.94
N VAL A 75 -7.22 -17.26 5.90
CA VAL A 75 -6.00 -16.67 5.33
C VAL A 75 -6.18 -16.36 3.84
N PHE A 76 -6.81 -17.27 3.09
CA PHE A 76 -7.09 -17.08 1.67
C PHE A 76 -7.99 -15.86 1.43
N VAL A 77 -9.14 -15.79 2.10
CA VAL A 77 -10.08 -14.66 1.98
C VAL A 77 -9.42 -13.35 2.39
N THR A 78 -8.65 -13.37 3.48
CA THR A 78 -7.88 -12.20 3.95
C THR A 78 -6.87 -11.73 2.90
N THR A 79 -6.16 -12.66 2.28
CA THR A 79 -5.17 -12.35 1.25
C THR A 79 -5.83 -11.71 0.03
N VAL A 80 -6.91 -12.31 -0.47
CA VAL A 80 -7.64 -11.83 -1.65
C VAL A 80 -8.19 -10.42 -1.42
N THR A 81 -8.89 -10.21 -0.30
CA THR A 81 -9.46 -8.89 0.04
C THR A 81 -8.39 -7.82 0.26
N THR A 82 -7.27 -8.17 0.90
CA THR A 82 -6.11 -7.28 1.07
C THR A 82 -5.51 -6.87 -0.27
N LEU A 83 -5.32 -7.83 -1.20
CA LEU A 83 -4.81 -7.55 -2.54
C LEU A 83 -5.77 -6.68 -3.34
N LEU A 84 -7.08 -6.93 -3.26
CA LEU A 84 -8.10 -6.10 -3.91
C LEU A 84 -8.10 -4.66 -3.36
N ALA A 85 -7.96 -4.50 -2.05
CA ALA A 85 -7.86 -3.18 -1.43
C ALA A 85 -6.57 -2.45 -1.85
N GLY A 86 -5.45 -3.16 -1.91
CA GLY A 86 -4.19 -2.63 -2.44
C GLY A 86 -4.31 -2.21 -3.91
N PHE A 87 -4.96 -3.03 -4.75
CA PHE A 87 -5.23 -2.69 -6.14
C PHE A 87 -6.12 -1.46 -6.28
N ALA A 88 -7.19 -1.36 -5.48
CA ALA A 88 -8.04 -0.18 -5.44
C ALA A 88 -7.26 1.09 -5.04
N ALA A 89 -6.30 0.97 -4.11
CA ALA A 89 -5.41 2.06 -3.75
C ALA A 89 -4.57 2.55 -4.93
N VAL A 90 -4.03 1.63 -5.74
CA VAL A 90 -3.25 1.96 -6.95
C VAL A 90 -4.12 2.63 -8.01
N VAL A 91 -5.35 2.15 -8.21
CA VAL A 91 -6.29 2.76 -9.15
C VAL A 91 -6.68 4.17 -8.71
N ALA A 92 -6.96 4.35 -7.42
CA ALA A 92 -7.28 5.66 -6.84
C ALA A 92 -6.13 6.66 -7.00
N ASP A 93 -4.88 6.23 -6.80
CA ASP A 93 -3.69 7.07 -7.01
C ASP A 93 -3.57 7.51 -8.48
N ARG A 94 -3.76 6.58 -9.42
CA ARG A 94 -3.74 6.87 -10.87
C ARG A 94 -4.83 7.86 -11.29
N TRP A 95 -6.03 7.77 -10.70
CA TRP A 95 -7.12 8.70 -11.00
C TRP A 95 -6.87 10.10 -10.42
N SER A 96 -6.21 10.20 -9.27
CA SER A 96 -5.88 11.49 -8.68
C SER A 96 -4.88 12.29 -9.53
N LEU A 97 -3.95 11.61 -10.19
CA LEU A 97 -2.94 12.26 -11.06
C LEU A 97 -3.51 12.68 -12.42
N ARG A 98 -4.59 12.04 -12.90
CA ARG A 98 -5.23 12.37 -14.18
C ARG A 98 -6.20 13.54 -14.13
N ARG A 99 -6.66 13.91 -12.92
CA ARG A 99 -7.65 15.00 -12.72
C ARG A 99 -7.01 16.35 -12.34
N ARG A 100 -5.68 16.43 -12.31
CA ARG A 100 -4.90 17.65 -12.15
C ARG A 100 -4.08 17.86 -13.42
#